data_AF-A0A3A1P0S3-F1
#
_entry.id   AF-A0A3A1P0S3-F1
#
_cell.length_a   1.000
_cell.length_b   1.000
_cell.length_c   1.000
_cell.angle_alpha   90.00
_cell.angle_beta   90.00
_cell.angle_gamma   90.00
#
_symmetry.space_group_name_H-M   'P 1'
#
loop_
_entity.id
_entity.type
_entity.pdbx_description
1 polymer ?
#
loop_
_entity_poly.entity_id
_entity_poly.type
_entity_poly.pdbx_seq_one_letter_code
_entity_poly.pdbx_strand_id
1 'polypeptide(L)'
;MYLAIYFDHIVTLKGETSNPLPEAEHYVDVREHDRSWSFGSLDDSGGPLSRLCGKRLLAPPPRSRADDRVEENDRCGSFIIREDDLGRPVERSADPKALANLFGANPDAPNYLTPVYFQRDVLDRYFHNPDRYEVSDGVVRCDPHWVLRMDDDHSERVVVFLGDLGRDLPYTEQLHWRAHNILPDGGLSVTARTRSFDAQFADGEQPEHRFKFAYRRFCDRWLDAHGWPLFRPLARGDEHLLTKLHVPTCDNPAELDAQLLGLAKILVDSLNDGAFDAQLGEIEAGERSLGKLQRFLDERGYLHAARDLATLRTIQSLRSTGAAHGRGSGYTKALKRLGLDNKPAQAIVTALIEEAILMLDGLADAADDLAAVPTT
;
A
#
# COMPACT_ATOMS: atom_id res chain seq x y z
N MET A 1 4.54 -12.90 28.67
CA MET A 1 4.42 -11.48 29.06
C MET A 1 2.98 -11.07 28.81
N TYR A 2 2.31 -10.43 29.77
CA TYR A 2 0.93 -9.95 29.62
C TYR A 2 0.96 -8.53 29.04
N LEU A 3 0.05 -8.22 28.12
CA LEU A 3 -0.16 -6.84 27.64
C LEU A 3 -1.21 -6.18 28.54
N ALA A 4 -0.87 -5.04 29.15
CA ALA A 4 -1.82 -4.26 29.93
C ALA A 4 -2.43 -3.17 29.04
N ILE A 5 -3.74 -3.21 28.83
CA ILE A 5 -4.50 -2.15 28.18
C ILE A 5 -5.17 -1.33 29.27
N TYR A 6 -4.97 -0.01 29.24
CA TYR A 6 -5.63 0.94 30.10
C TYR A 6 -6.71 1.68 29.30
N PHE A 7 -7.85 1.93 29.92
CA PHE A 7 -8.93 2.70 29.31
C PHE A 7 -9.54 3.67 30.33
N ASP A 8 -9.96 4.82 29.83
CA ASP A 8 -10.61 5.87 30.61
C ASP A 8 -11.61 6.60 29.70
N HIS A 9 -12.89 6.43 30.00
CA HIS A 9 -13.99 7.02 29.26
C HIS A 9 -14.83 7.88 30.19
N ILE A 10 -15.01 9.15 29.82
CA ILE A 10 -15.77 10.13 30.59
C ILE A 10 -16.89 10.65 29.69
N VAL A 11 -18.12 10.64 30.21
CA VAL A 11 -19.29 11.22 29.56
C VAL A 11 -19.87 12.29 30.47
N THR A 12 -19.91 13.53 29.99
CA THR A 12 -20.51 14.67 30.68
C THR A 12 -21.89 14.97 30.08
N LEU A 13 -22.92 15.07 30.90
CA LEU A 13 -24.24 15.53 30.44
C LEU A 13 -24.22 17.07 30.33
N LYS A 14 -24.62 17.60 29.17
CA LYS A 14 -24.82 19.05 28.98
C LYS A 14 -26.31 19.36 28.99
N GLY A 15 -26.78 20.03 30.05
CA GLY A 15 -28.17 20.48 30.23
C GLY A 15 -28.67 20.32 31.66
N GLU A 16 -29.66 21.13 32.07
CA GLU A 16 -30.32 21.00 33.37
C GLU A 16 -31.10 19.67 33.45
N THR A 17 -30.70 18.78 34.35
CA THR A 17 -31.43 17.56 34.64
C THR A 17 -32.59 17.88 35.58
N SER A 18 -33.83 17.59 35.16
CA SER A 18 -35.06 17.82 35.94
C SER A 18 -35.27 16.80 37.07
N ASN A 19 -34.31 15.89 37.29
CA ASN A 19 -34.36 14.87 38.32
C ASN A 19 -32.97 14.77 38.96
N PRO A 20 -32.82 15.00 40.27
CA PRO A 20 -31.56 14.73 40.95
C PRO A 20 -31.23 13.24 40.83
N LEU A 21 -29.98 12.94 40.51
CA LEU A 21 -29.47 11.57 40.63
C LEU A 21 -29.67 11.12 42.09
N PRO A 22 -30.10 9.86 42.36
CA PRO A 22 -30.26 9.39 43.72
C PRO A 22 -28.95 9.60 44.51
N GLU A 23 -29.05 10.04 45.77
CA GLU A 23 -27.92 10.39 46.67
C GLU A 23 -26.89 9.25 46.90
N ALA A 24 -27.09 8.09 46.29
CA ALA A 24 -26.12 7.01 46.28
C ALA A 24 -25.17 7.18 45.08
N GLU A 25 -23.91 7.50 45.36
CA GLU A 25 -22.81 7.28 44.43
C GLU A 25 -22.88 5.84 43.92
N HIS A 26 -23.37 5.64 42.71
CA HIS A 26 -23.40 4.32 42.08
C HIS A 26 -21.98 4.00 41.60
N TYR A 27 -21.18 3.47 42.52
CA TYR A 27 -19.82 3.04 42.26
C TYR A 27 -19.79 1.52 42.10
N VAL A 28 -19.47 1.06 40.89
CA VAL A 28 -19.30 -0.36 40.58
C VAL A 28 -17.82 -0.61 40.35
N ASP A 29 -17.21 -1.31 41.30
CA ASP A 29 -15.85 -1.83 41.18
C ASP A 29 -15.88 -3.31 40.82
N VAL A 30 -15.22 -3.66 39.72
CA VAL A 30 -14.99 -5.05 39.32
C VAL A 30 -13.50 -5.34 39.35
N ARG A 31 -13.14 -6.40 40.08
CA ARG A 31 -11.77 -6.94 40.12
C ARG A 31 -11.81 -8.43 39.85
N GLU A 32 -11.28 -8.81 38.70
CA GLU A 32 -11.05 -10.19 38.32
C GLU A 32 -9.55 -10.41 38.09
N HIS A 33 -9.13 -11.65 37.88
CA HIS A 33 -7.72 -12.00 37.69
C HIS A 33 -7.07 -11.33 36.45
N ASP A 34 -7.85 -11.03 35.41
CA ASP A 34 -7.39 -10.49 34.13
C ASP A 34 -7.87 -9.05 33.87
N ARG A 35 -8.67 -8.46 34.75
CA ARG A 35 -9.19 -7.10 34.56
C ARG A 35 -9.56 -6.44 35.88
N SER A 36 -9.41 -5.12 35.93
CA SER A 36 -9.98 -4.31 37.00
C SER A 36 -10.54 -3.03 36.41
N TRP A 37 -11.80 -2.72 36.67
CA TRP A 37 -12.42 -1.50 36.21
C TRP A 37 -13.41 -0.97 37.23
N SER A 38 -13.61 0.33 37.18
CA SER A 38 -14.50 1.09 38.04
C SER A 38 -15.43 1.93 37.17
N PHE A 39 -16.71 1.87 37.46
CA PHE A 39 -17.72 2.76 36.88
C PHE A 39 -18.36 3.58 37.99
N GLY A 40 -18.41 4.90 37.82
CA GLY A 40 -19.02 5.80 38.78
C GLY A 40 -19.74 6.96 38.10
N SER A 41 -20.83 7.41 38.72
CA SER A 41 -21.40 8.72 38.44
C SER A 41 -20.89 9.69 39.51
N LEU A 42 -20.42 10.86 39.08
CA LEU A 42 -19.91 11.92 39.95
C LEU A 42 -20.63 13.22 39.62
N ASP A 43 -20.96 14.01 40.64
CA ASP A 43 -21.32 15.42 40.49
C ASP A 43 -20.10 16.27 40.85
N ASP A 44 -19.44 16.83 39.83
CA ASP A 44 -18.36 17.81 40.02
C ASP A 44 -18.90 19.21 39.68
N SER A 45 -18.14 20.25 40.03
CA SER A 45 -18.39 21.67 39.77
C SER A 45 -18.75 22.03 38.31
N GLY A 46 -18.50 21.14 37.35
CA GLY A 46 -18.85 21.26 35.93
C GLY A 46 -20.14 20.54 35.50
N GLY A 47 -20.87 19.90 36.41
CA GLY A 47 -22.10 19.13 36.15
C GLY A 47 -21.93 17.62 36.28
N PRO A 48 -23.04 16.85 36.17
CA PRO A 48 -23.03 15.40 36.32
C PRO A 48 -22.21 14.73 35.21
N LEU A 49 -21.29 13.86 35.63
CA LEU A 49 -20.48 13.04 34.74
C LEU A 49 -20.55 11.57 35.15
N SER A 50 -20.40 10.69 34.17
CA SER A 50 -20.10 9.27 34.40
C SER A 50 -18.72 8.94 33.87
N ARG A 51 -17.98 8.12 34.61
CA ARG A 51 -16.63 7.69 34.25
C ARG A 51 -16.52 6.18 34.34
N LEU A 52 -16.00 5.58 33.29
CA LEU A 52 -15.57 4.18 33.24
C LEU A 52 -14.05 4.17 33.05
N CYS A 53 -13.30 3.72 34.05
CA CYS A 53 -11.86 3.57 33.91
C CYS A 53 -11.39 2.21 34.41
N GLY A 54 -10.26 1.73 33.87
CA GLY A 54 -9.77 0.43 34.25
C GLY A 54 -8.57 -0.02 33.45
N LYS A 55 -8.19 -1.27 33.71
CA LYS A 55 -7.16 -2.00 33.00
C LYS A 55 -7.60 -3.42 32.72
N ARG A 56 -7.16 -3.96 31.59
CA ARG A 56 -7.28 -5.37 31.25
C ARG A 56 -5.92 -5.93 30.90
N LEU A 57 -5.59 -7.04 31.52
CA LEU A 57 -4.42 -7.86 31.21
C LEU A 57 -4.84 -8.87 30.14
N LEU A 58 -4.25 -8.74 28.96
CA LEU A 58 -4.37 -9.76 27.93
C LEU A 58 -3.26 -10.79 28.14
N ALA A 59 -3.66 -12.02 28.44
CA ALA A 59 -2.76 -13.14 28.46
C ALA A 59 -2.12 -13.29 27.08
N PRO A 60 -0.83 -13.67 27.01
CA PRO A 60 -0.26 -14.08 25.74
C PRO A 60 -1.10 -15.24 25.18
N PRO A 61 -1.28 -15.33 23.85
CA PRO A 61 -1.97 -16.46 23.26
C PRO A 61 -1.34 -17.77 23.77
N PRO A 62 -2.14 -18.82 24.04
CA PRO A 62 -1.63 -20.09 24.53
C PRO A 62 -0.54 -20.58 23.58
N ARG A 63 0.59 -20.98 24.16
CA ARG A 63 1.77 -21.48 23.45
C ARG A 63 1.48 -22.84 22.81
N SER A 64 0.55 -22.93 21.86
CA SER A 64 0.54 -24.04 20.90
C SER A 64 1.55 -23.67 19.81
N ARG A 65 2.81 -24.11 20.01
CA ARG A 65 4.04 -23.75 19.26
C ARG A 65 4.77 -22.49 19.75
N ALA A 66 5.11 -22.45 21.03
CA ALA A 66 6.41 -21.90 21.42
C ALA A 66 7.47 -22.96 21.07
N ASP A 67 8.66 -22.71 20.55
CA ASP A 67 9.38 -21.48 20.21
C ASP A 67 10.67 -21.96 19.54
N ASP A 68 10.69 -22.16 18.22
CA ASP A 68 11.93 -22.44 17.48
C ASP A 68 12.81 -21.16 17.36
N ARG A 69 12.37 -20.01 17.90
CA ARG A 69 13.03 -18.72 17.69
C ARG A 69 14.27 -18.49 18.55
N VAL A 70 14.54 -19.36 19.55
CA VAL A 70 15.71 -19.19 20.42
C VAL A 70 16.98 -19.81 19.81
N GLU A 71 16.88 -20.72 18.83
CA GLU A 71 18.06 -21.33 18.19
C GLU A 71 18.44 -20.74 16.81
N GLU A 72 17.59 -19.93 16.17
CA GLU A 72 17.94 -19.23 14.91
C GLU A 72 18.82 -17.98 15.13
N ASN A 73 18.87 -17.43 16.35
CA ASN A 73 19.47 -16.11 16.62
C ASN A 73 21.00 -15.99 16.45
N ASP A 74 21.72 -17.10 16.28
CA ASP A 74 23.18 -17.08 16.03
C ASP A 74 23.53 -17.22 14.54
N ARG A 75 22.55 -17.48 13.66
CA ARG A 75 22.80 -17.65 12.22
C ARG A 75 22.45 -16.38 11.48
N CYS A 76 23.44 -15.82 10.79
CA CYS A 76 23.25 -14.68 9.91
C CYS A 76 23.83 -14.98 8.53
N GLY A 77 23.09 -14.59 7.49
CA GLY A 77 23.50 -14.71 6.10
C GLY A 77 24.70 -13.81 5.78
N SER A 78 25.42 -14.19 4.74
CA SER A 78 26.43 -13.35 4.11
C SER A 78 25.94 -12.90 2.74
N PHE A 79 26.24 -11.66 2.40
CA PHE A 79 25.80 -11.02 1.16
C PHE A 79 26.99 -10.39 0.44
N ILE A 80 26.91 -10.38 -0.89
CA ILE A 80 27.82 -9.71 -1.81
C ILE A 80 27.69 -8.20 -1.59
N ILE A 81 28.81 -7.56 -1.22
CA ILE A 81 28.86 -6.11 -0.97
C ILE A 81 29.74 -5.37 -1.96
N ARG A 82 30.61 -6.08 -2.69
CA ARG A 82 31.52 -5.53 -3.71
C ARG A 82 32.12 -6.63 -4.56
N GLU A 83 32.80 -6.20 -5.60
CA GLU A 83 33.72 -7.00 -6.40
C GLU A 83 35.16 -6.85 -5.87
N ASP A 84 36.00 -7.87 -6.04
CA ASP A 84 37.45 -7.75 -5.87
C ASP A 84 38.15 -7.36 -7.19
N ASP A 85 39.44 -7.09 -7.13
CA ASP A 85 40.24 -6.66 -8.31
C ASP A 85 40.28 -7.71 -9.43
N LEU A 86 39.81 -8.95 -9.17
CA LEU A 86 39.78 -10.07 -10.11
C LEU A 86 38.36 -10.37 -10.62
N GLY A 87 37.38 -9.52 -10.30
CA GLY A 87 36.01 -9.71 -10.76
C GLY A 87 35.17 -10.65 -9.89
N ARG A 88 35.65 -11.03 -8.70
CA ARG A 88 34.97 -12.02 -7.86
C ARG A 88 34.12 -11.34 -6.79
N PRO A 89 32.92 -11.87 -6.51
CA PRO A 89 32.06 -11.33 -5.47
C PRO A 89 32.70 -11.48 -4.09
N VAL A 90 32.68 -10.40 -3.32
CA VAL A 90 33.15 -10.37 -1.94
C VAL A 90 31.93 -10.35 -1.02
N GLU A 91 31.74 -11.44 -0.29
CA GLU A 91 30.66 -11.59 0.67
C GLU A 91 31.06 -11.15 2.08
N ARG A 92 30.11 -10.58 2.82
CA ARG A 92 30.24 -10.24 4.24
C ARG A 92 28.97 -10.59 5.02
N SER A 93 29.14 -10.96 6.28
CA SER A 93 28.03 -11.26 7.17
C SER A 93 27.17 -10.02 7.39
N ALA A 94 25.85 -10.21 7.44
CA ALA A 94 24.89 -9.17 7.78
C ALA A 94 24.70 -8.99 9.31
N ASP A 95 25.43 -9.73 10.17
CA ASP A 95 25.25 -9.67 11.62
C ASP A 95 25.54 -8.25 12.14
N PRO A 96 24.54 -7.53 12.65
CA PRO A 96 24.73 -6.15 13.12
C PRO A 96 25.82 -5.99 14.18
N LYS A 97 26.11 -7.03 14.97
CA LYS A 97 27.17 -7.01 16.00
C LYS A 97 28.58 -7.07 15.40
N ALA A 98 28.71 -7.61 14.20
CA ALA A 98 29.97 -7.75 13.47
C ALA A 98 30.23 -6.59 12.48
N LEU A 99 29.26 -5.69 12.30
CA LEU A 99 29.36 -4.55 11.37
C LEU A 99 29.94 -3.31 12.02
N ALA A 100 30.58 -2.46 11.21
CA ALA A 100 30.99 -1.13 11.63
C ALA A 100 29.78 -0.20 11.74
N ASN A 101 29.86 0.82 12.58
CA ASN A 101 28.84 1.85 12.66
C ASN A 101 29.46 3.26 12.66
N LEU A 102 28.61 4.28 12.60
CA LEU A 102 29.04 5.69 12.64
C LEU A 102 29.57 6.14 14.02
N PHE A 103 29.61 5.24 15.01
CA PHE A 103 29.99 5.51 16.40
C PHE A 103 31.28 4.79 16.84
N GLY A 104 32.01 4.18 15.88
CA GLY A 104 33.33 3.59 16.12
C GLY A 104 33.35 2.10 16.46
N ALA A 105 32.23 1.38 16.37
CA ALA A 105 32.25 -0.08 16.46
C ALA A 105 32.92 -0.70 15.23
N ASN A 106 33.67 -1.79 15.42
CA ASN A 106 34.28 -2.63 14.38
C ASN A 106 34.87 -1.85 13.18
N PRO A 107 35.85 -0.94 13.37
CA PRO A 107 36.28 0.01 12.34
C PRO A 107 36.80 -0.62 11.04
N ASP A 108 37.29 -1.86 11.09
CA ASP A 108 37.79 -2.62 9.93
C ASP A 108 36.72 -3.46 9.22
N ALA A 109 35.49 -3.49 9.76
CA ALA A 109 34.35 -4.20 9.19
C ALA A 109 33.58 -3.32 8.19
N PRO A 110 32.79 -3.93 7.27
CA PRO A 110 31.85 -3.16 6.46
C PRO A 110 30.86 -2.38 7.34
N ASN A 111 30.45 -1.21 6.88
CA ASN A 111 29.51 -0.36 7.60
C ASN A 111 28.10 -0.96 7.60
N TYR A 112 27.34 -0.73 8.66
CA TYR A 112 25.92 -1.09 8.77
C TYR A 112 25.13 -0.63 7.53
N LEU A 113 25.40 0.59 7.07
CA LEU A 113 24.73 1.24 5.94
C LEU A 113 25.37 0.87 4.59
N THR A 114 26.18 -0.18 4.51
CA THR A 114 26.66 -0.70 3.23
C THR A 114 25.47 -1.17 2.39
N PRO A 115 25.24 -0.61 1.18
CA PRO A 115 24.14 -1.02 0.32
C PRO A 115 24.41 -2.41 -0.29
N VAL A 116 23.38 -3.25 -0.27
CA VAL A 116 23.37 -4.61 -0.83
C VAL A 116 22.28 -4.67 -1.89
N TYR A 117 22.59 -5.27 -3.04
CA TYR A 117 21.77 -5.17 -4.25
C TYR A 117 21.13 -6.53 -4.55
N PHE A 118 19.87 -6.49 -4.99
CA PHE A 118 19.07 -7.67 -5.28
C PHE A 118 18.33 -7.49 -6.60
N GLN A 119 18.14 -8.57 -7.35
CA GLN A 119 17.18 -8.58 -8.46
C GLN A 119 15.77 -8.27 -7.94
N ARG A 120 14.96 -7.52 -8.72
CA ARG A 120 13.61 -7.10 -8.30
C ARG A 120 12.66 -8.28 -8.04
N ASP A 121 12.89 -9.41 -8.71
CA ASP A 121 12.11 -10.65 -8.54
C ASP A 121 12.22 -11.27 -7.13
N VAL A 122 13.12 -10.78 -6.27
CA VAL A 122 13.11 -11.09 -4.83
C VAL A 122 11.75 -10.78 -4.20
N LEU A 123 11.02 -9.81 -4.75
CA LEU A 123 9.71 -9.38 -4.26
C LEU A 123 8.54 -10.27 -4.70
N ASP A 124 8.73 -11.14 -5.71
CA ASP A 124 7.66 -11.97 -6.28
C ASP A 124 6.99 -12.83 -5.23
N ARG A 125 7.79 -13.44 -4.35
CA ARG A 125 7.29 -14.27 -3.25
C ARG A 125 6.28 -13.47 -2.41
N TYR A 126 6.53 -12.20 -2.17
CA TYR A 126 5.72 -11.35 -1.31
C TYR A 126 4.46 -10.88 -2.05
N PHE A 127 4.57 -10.45 -3.30
CA PHE A 127 3.41 -10.06 -4.12
C PHE A 127 2.42 -11.20 -4.33
N HIS A 128 2.89 -12.44 -4.52
CA HIS A 128 2.05 -13.61 -4.74
C HIS A 128 1.36 -14.15 -3.48
N ASN A 129 1.71 -13.64 -2.28
CA ASN A 129 1.19 -14.12 -1.00
C ASN A 129 0.62 -12.96 -0.14
N PRO A 130 -0.40 -12.23 -0.64
CA PRO A 130 -0.97 -11.03 -0.01
C PRO A 130 -1.57 -11.26 1.38
N ASP A 131 -2.00 -12.49 1.68
CA ASP A 131 -2.65 -12.83 2.95
C ASP A 131 -1.64 -12.86 4.09
N ARG A 132 -0.35 -12.92 3.75
CA ARG A 132 0.76 -13.01 4.70
C ARG A 132 1.71 -11.81 4.61
N TYR A 133 1.91 -11.26 3.42
CA TYR A 133 2.90 -10.21 3.18
C TYR A 133 2.27 -8.97 2.58
N GLU A 134 2.86 -7.83 2.90
CA GLU A 134 2.54 -6.54 2.30
C GLU A 134 3.81 -5.92 1.73
N VAL A 135 3.74 -5.47 0.49
CA VAL A 135 4.77 -4.68 -0.19
C VAL A 135 4.19 -3.29 -0.44
N SER A 136 4.90 -2.28 0.04
CA SER A 136 4.53 -0.86 -0.03
C SER A 136 5.80 -0.03 -0.25
N ASP A 137 5.63 1.26 -0.53
CA ASP A 137 6.75 2.20 -0.76
C ASP A 137 7.86 2.08 0.30
N GLY A 138 9.01 1.58 -0.15
CA GLY A 138 10.23 1.38 0.64
C GLY A 138 10.12 0.34 1.77
N VAL A 139 9.12 -0.56 1.74
CA VAL A 139 8.88 -1.54 2.80
C VAL A 139 8.32 -2.86 2.26
N VAL A 140 8.88 -3.96 2.74
CA VAL A 140 8.22 -5.26 2.72
C VAL A 140 8.07 -5.78 4.14
N ARG A 141 6.92 -6.36 4.47
CA ARG A 141 6.62 -6.82 5.83
C ARG A 141 5.82 -8.11 5.85
N CYS A 142 5.99 -8.84 6.94
CA CYS A 142 5.15 -9.96 7.34
C CYS A 142 4.60 -9.63 8.73
N ASP A 143 3.51 -8.88 8.84
CA ASP A 143 3.03 -8.42 10.14
C ASP A 143 2.54 -9.58 11.03
N PRO A 144 2.70 -9.52 12.36
CA PRO A 144 3.56 -8.59 13.13
C PRO A 144 5.00 -9.11 13.30
N HIS A 145 5.47 -9.98 12.41
CA HIS A 145 6.70 -10.77 12.58
C HIS A 145 7.97 -10.00 12.26
N TRP A 146 8.01 -9.33 11.11
CA TRP A 146 9.17 -8.55 10.67
C TRP A 146 8.78 -7.49 9.64
N VAL A 147 9.58 -6.43 9.56
CA VAL A 147 9.46 -5.33 8.61
C VAL A 147 10.84 -5.01 8.09
N LEU A 148 11.06 -5.08 6.79
CA LEU A 148 12.31 -4.71 6.14
C LEU A 148 12.12 -3.40 5.37
N ARG A 149 12.99 -2.44 5.63
CA ARG A 149 13.10 -1.21 4.82
C ARG A 149 13.99 -1.47 3.62
N MET A 150 13.60 -0.94 2.48
CA MET A 150 14.32 -1.13 1.22
C MET A 150 14.20 0.10 0.32
N ASP A 151 15.12 0.21 -0.62
CA ASP A 151 15.05 1.10 -1.76
C ASP A 151 14.54 0.30 -2.96
N ASP A 152 13.27 0.51 -3.31
CA ASP A 152 12.57 -0.16 -4.39
C ASP A 152 12.26 0.76 -5.58
N ASP A 153 12.85 1.97 -5.61
CA ASP A 153 12.68 2.96 -6.68
C ASP A 153 13.45 2.65 -7.97
N HIS A 154 14.31 1.63 -7.96
CA HIS A 154 14.95 1.13 -9.18
C HIS A 154 14.06 0.11 -9.90
N SER A 155 13.96 0.20 -11.22
CA SER A 155 13.06 -0.67 -12.01
C SER A 155 13.48 -2.14 -12.08
N GLU A 156 14.77 -2.44 -11.95
CA GLU A 156 15.30 -3.81 -12.14
C GLU A 156 15.90 -4.42 -10.86
N ARG A 157 16.03 -3.63 -9.80
CA ARG A 157 16.70 -4.03 -8.56
C ARG A 157 16.06 -3.43 -7.32
N VAL A 158 16.38 -4.03 -6.19
CA VAL A 158 16.06 -3.53 -4.85
C VAL A 158 17.38 -3.39 -4.09
N VAL A 159 17.50 -2.34 -3.28
CA VAL A 159 18.69 -2.12 -2.44
C VAL A 159 18.29 -2.13 -0.96
N VAL A 160 19.07 -2.82 -0.14
CA VAL A 160 18.84 -2.91 1.31
C VAL A 160 20.17 -2.66 2.02
N PHE A 161 20.14 -2.02 3.18
CA PHE A 161 21.34 -1.90 4.00
C PHE A 161 21.73 -3.24 4.61
N LEU A 162 23.02 -3.56 4.57
CA LEU A 162 23.56 -4.84 5.04
C LEU A 162 23.12 -5.16 6.47
N GLY A 163 23.15 -4.16 7.36
CA GLY A 163 22.72 -4.35 8.75
C GLY A 163 21.23 -4.60 8.92
N ASP A 164 20.37 -4.02 8.06
CA ASP A 164 18.92 -4.22 8.14
C ASP A 164 18.55 -5.66 7.74
N LEU A 165 19.27 -6.27 6.79
CA LEU A 165 19.08 -7.70 6.44
C LEU A 165 19.29 -8.62 7.65
N GLY A 166 20.33 -8.38 8.45
CA GLY A 166 20.62 -9.21 9.62
C GLY A 166 19.77 -8.87 10.85
N ARG A 167 19.37 -7.60 11.00
CA ARG A 167 18.56 -7.12 12.13
C ARG A 167 17.08 -7.50 11.99
N ASP A 168 16.52 -7.31 10.80
CA ASP A 168 15.07 -7.30 10.60
C ASP A 168 14.53 -8.61 10.03
N LEU A 169 15.33 -9.37 9.26
CA LEU A 169 14.87 -10.62 8.66
C LEU A 169 15.23 -11.85 9.51
N PRO A 170 14.31 -12.81 9.69
CA PRO A 170 14.65 -14.16 10.12
C PRO A 170 15.66 -14.82 9.18
N TYR A 171 16.47 -15.76 9.68
CA TYR A 171 17.51 -16.41 8.89
C TYR A 171 16.98 -17.06 7.60
N THR A 172 15.78 -17.67 7.66
CA THR A 172 15.12 -18.26 6.47
C THR A 172 14.76 -17.23 5.40
N GLU A 173 14.36 -16.01 5.79
CA GLU A 173 14.14 -14.91 4.84
C GLU A 173 15.48 -14.38 4.34
N GLN A 174 16.52 -14.27 5.17
CA GLN A 174 17.86 -13.89 4.70
C GLN A 174 18.39 -14.83 3.60
N LEU A 175 18.11 -16.14 3.69
CA LEU A 175 18.46 -17.11 2.65
C LEU A 175 17.70 -16.88 1.34
N HIS A 176 16.43 -16.47 1.41
CA HIS A 176 15.66 -16.07 0.22
C HIS A 176 16.31 -14.86 -0.44
N TRP A 177 16.55 -13.79 0.32
CA TRP A 177 17.22 -12.59 -0.20
C TRP A 177 18.60 -12.91 -0.79
N ARG A 178 19.38 -13.76 -0.12
CA ARG A 178 20.72 -14.17 -0.60
C ARG A 178 20.66 -14.84 -1.97
N ALA A 179 19.60 -15.58 -2.29
CA ALA A 179 19.45 -16.21 -3.60
C ALA A 179 19.28 -15.21 -4.76
N HIS A 180 18.79 -14.00 -4.47
CA HIS A 180 18.58 -12.92 -5.43
C HIS A 180 19.67 -11.83 -5.36
N ASN A 181 20.69 -12.03 -4.53
CA ASN A 181 21.74 -11.04 -4.31
C ASN A 181 22.67 -10.94 -5.53
N ILE A 182 22.86 -9.73 -6.03
CA ILE A 182 23.69 -9.41 -7.19
C ILE A 182 24.88 -8.54 -6.80
N LEU A 183 25.84 -8.42 -7.72
CA LEU A 183 26.94 -7.47 -7.59
C LEU A 183 26.41 -6.04 -7.48
N PRO A 184 27.12 -5.15 -6.77
CA PRO A 184 26.73 -3.75 -6.70
C PRO A 184 26.58 -3.12 -8.07
N ASP A 185 25.42 -2.51 -8.28
CA ASP A 185 25.07 -1.87 -9.53
C ASP A 185 24.50 -0.48 -9.23
N GLY A 186 25.35 0.53 -9.38
CA GLY A 186 25.02 1.92 -9.09
C GLY A 186 25.00 2.25 -7.59
N GLY A 187 24.02 3.04 -7.17
CA GLY A 187 23.87 3.52 -5.80
C GLY A 187 22.39 3.58 -5.40
N LEU A 188 22.14 4.14 -4.21
CA LEU A 188 20.78 4.41 -3.75
C LEU A 188 20.05 5.37 -4.69
N SER A 189 18.72 5.21 -4.78
CA SER A 189 17.84 6.16 -5.43
C SER A 189 17.92 7.52 -4.71
N VAL A 190 17.44 8.56 -5.40
CA VAL A 190 17.33 9.89 -4.79
C VAL A 190 16.42 9.81 -3.56
N THR A 191 15.27 9.15 -3.69
CA THR A 191 14.31 8.92 -2.60
C THR A 191 14.94 8.23 -1.40
N ALA A 192 15.65 7.11 -1.61
CA ALA A 192 16.27 6.38 -0.51
C ALA A 192 17.38 7.19 0.16
N ARG A 193 18.17 7.94 -0.61
CA ARG A 193 19.20 8.83 -0.05
C ARG A 193 18.56 9.96 0.79
N THR A 194 17.54 10.62 0.26
CA THR A 194 16.82 11.72 0.93
C THR A 194 16.20 11.26 2.24
N ARG A 195 15.54 10.09 2.24
CA ARG A 195 14.93 9.50 3.44
C ARG A 195 15.97 9.06 4.48
N SER A 196 17.07 8.43 4.02
CA SER A 196 18.03 7.77 4.92
C SER A 196 19.11 8.70 5.47
N PHE A 197 19.51 9.73 4.71
CA PHE A 197 20.65 10.59 5.05
C PHE A 197 20.28 12.06 5.23
N ASP A 198 19.31 12.58 4.45
CA ASP A 198 18.92 13.99 4.52
C ASP A 198 17.80 14.24 5.54
N ALA A 199 17.23 13.17 6.11
CA ALA A 199 16.11 13.20 7.07
C ALA A 199 14.88 13.95 6.56
N GLN A 200 14.61 13.84 5.26
CA GLN A 200 13.48 14.48 4.58
C GLN A 200 12.47 13.44 4.10
N PHE A 201 11.19 13.82 4.12
CA PHE A 201 10.16 13.06 3.42
C PHE A 201 10.40 13.18 1.91
N ALA A 202 10.30 12.05 1.22
CA ALA A 202 10.30 11.96 -0.23
C ALA A 202 9.27 10.91 -0.62
N ASP A 203 8.54 11.12 -1.70
CA ASP A 203 7.56 10.15 -2.23
C ASP A 203 8.27 9.13 -3.13
N GLY A 204 7.81 7.89 -3.15
CA GLY A 204 8.36 6.86 -4.04
C GLY A 204 8.10 7.20 -5.51
N GLU A 205 9.10 6.93 -6.36
CA GLU A 205 9.02 7.21 -7.79
C GLU A 205 8.38 6.07 -8.58
N GLN A 206 8.27 4.87 -7.99
CA GLN A 206 7.64 3.73 -8.66
C GLN A 206 6.18 4.04 -9.10
N PRO A 207 5.80 3.67 -10.34
CA PRO A 207 4.47 3.96 -10.89
C PRO A 207 3.33 3.49 -9.99
N GLU A 208 3.44 2.29 -9.39
CA GLU A 208 2.41 1.75 -8.52
C GLU A 208 2.21 2.54 -7.23
N HIS A 209 3.27 3.16 -6.67
CA HIS A 209 3.16 3.99 -5.48
C HIS A 209 2.47 5.30 -5.81
N ARG A 210 2.92 5.96 -6.89
CA ARG A 210 2.30 7.17 -7.42
C ARG A 210 0.83 6.96 -7.77
N PHE A 211 0.49 5.82 -8.36
CA PHE A 211 -0.90 5.46 -8.65
C PHE A 211 -1.75 5.29 -7.39
N LYS A 212 -1.27 4.52 -6.40
CA LYS A 212 -2.01 4.32 -5.15
C LYS A 212 -2.26 5.66 -4.44
N PHE A 213 -1.30 6.59 -4.51
CA PHE A 213 -1.45 7.95 -4.00
C PHE A 213 -2.48 8.76 -4.81
N ALA A 214 -2.31 8.84 -6.13
CA ALA A 214 -3.21 9.58 -7.03
C ALA A 214 -4.66 9.07 -6.94
N TYR A 215 -4.86 7.75 -6.86
CA TYR A 215 -6.17 7.13 -6.71
C TYR A 215 -6.87 7.56 -5.42
N ARG A 216 -6.17 7.53 -4.27
CA ARG A 216 -6.73 7.97 -2.98
C ARG A 216 -7.06 9.46 -3.01
N ARG A 217 -6.10 10.29 -3.46
CA ARG A 217 -6.29 11.74 -3.62
C ARG A 217 -7.50 12.05 -4.49
N PHE A 218 -7.64 11.38 -5.62
CA PHE A 218 -8.78 11.52 -6.53
C PHE A 218 -10.09 11.15 -5.84
N CYS A 219 -10.16 9.97 -5.22
CA CYS A 219 -11.39 9.51 -4.55
C CYS A 219 -11.85 10.47 -3.47
N ASP A 220 -10.92 10.98 -2.64
CA ASP A 220 -11.21 11.94 -1.58
C ASP A 220 -11.69 13.27 -2.18
N ARG A 221 -10.93 13.85 -3.13
CA ARG A 221 -11.30 15.11 -3.79
C ARG A 221 -12.63 15.05 -4.52
N TRP A 222 -12.89 13.96 -5.23
CA TRP A 222 -14.13 13.78 -5.96
C TRP A 222 -15.31 13.67 -5.00
N LEU A 223 -15.18 12.88 -3.93
CA LEU A 223 -16.24 12.71 -2.95
C LEU A 223 -16.55 14.04 -2.26
N ASP A 224 -15.53 14.83 -1.92
CA ASP A 224 -15.70 16.15 -1.31
C ASP A 224 -16.42 17.13 -2.25
N ALA A 225 -16.07 17.15 -3.54
CA ALA A 225 -16.66 18.07 -4.52
C ALA A 225 -18.08 17.67 -4.95
N HIS A 226 -18.34 16.38 -5.17
CA HIS A 226 -19.58 15.88 -5.75
C HIS A 226 -20.58 15.31 -4.73
N GLY A 227 -20.13 14.94 -3.53
CA GLY A 227 -20.95 14.27 -2.52
C GLY A 227 -21.28 12.80 -2.82
N TRP A 228 -20.71 12.24 -3.89
CA TRP A 228 -20.84 10.83 -4.26
C TRP A 228 -19.54 10.32 -4.88
N PRO A 229 -19.20 9.03 -4.74
CA PRO A 229 -17.93 8.51 -5.25
C PRO A 229 -18.02 8.10 -6.73
N LEU A 230 -17.09 8.56 -7.56
CA LEU A 230 -16.99 8.13 -8.97
C LEU A 230 -16.69 6.63 -9.08
N PHE A 231 -15.72 6.15 -8.31
CA PHE A 231 -15.45 4.73 -8.13
C PHE A 231 -16.11 4.27 -6.83
N ARG A 232 -16.99 3.27 -6.93
CA ARG A 232 -17.54 2.61 -5.74
C ARG A 232 -16.40 2.04 -4.91
N PRO A 233 -16.52 2.01 -3.57
CA PRO A 233 -15.62 1.25 -2.72
C PRO A 233 -15.48 -0.17 -3.26
N LEU A 234 -14.25 -0.66 -3.37
CA LEU A 234 -14.00 -2.02 -3.82
C LEU A 234 -14.73 -2.99 -2.89
N ALA A 235 -15.35 -4.03 -3.46
CA ALA A 235 -15.96 -5.06 -2.64
C ALA A 235 -14.91 -5.68 -1.72
N ARG A 236 -15.29 -6.15 -0.52
CA ARG A 236 -14.36 -6.73 0.47
C ARG A 236 -13.42 -7.80 -0.11
N GLY A 237 -13.91 -8.59 -1.06
CA GLY A 237 -13.09 -9.62 -1.75
C GLY A 237 -12.04 -9.06 -2.72
N ASP A 238 -12.15 -7.79 -3.10
CA ASP A 238 -11.36 -7.11 -4.13
C ASP A 238 -10.51 -5.96 -3.56
N GLU A 239 -10.62 -5.60 -2.27
CA GLU A 239 -9.78 -4.58 -1.60
C GLU A 239 -8.28 -4.86 -1.79
N HIS A 240 -7.90 -6.14 -1.79
CA HIS A 240 -6.53 -6.58 -1.97
C HIS A 240 -5.95 -6.23 -3.35
N LEU A 241 -6.78 -5.94 -4.35
CA LEU A 241 -6.32 -5.64 -5.71
C LEU A 241 -5.53 -4.34 -5.76
N LEU A 242 -5.97 -3.33 -4.99
CA LEU A 242 -5.24 -2.07 -4.92
C LEU A 242 -3.88 -2.29 -4.25
N THR A 243 -3.81 -3.08 -3.18
CA THR A 243 -2.55 -3.41 -2.50
C THR A 243 -1.60 -4.19 -3.41
N LYS A 244 -2.12 -5.18 -4.13
CA LYS A 244 -1.36 -6.03 -5.05
C LYS A 244 -0.92 -5.35 -6.33
N LEU A 245 -1.52 -4.22 -6.72
CA LEU A 245 -1.14 -3.58 -7.96
C LEU A 245 0.34 -3.16 -7.89
N HIS A 246 1.14 -3.66 -8.83
CA HIS A 246 2.56 -3.33 -9.00
C HIS A 246 2.98 -3.49 -10.45
N VAL A 247 4.09 -2.86 -10.84
CA VAL A 247 4.75 -3.16 -12.10
C VAL A 247 5.37 -4.56 -11.99
N PRO A 248 5.14 -5.47 -12.96
CA PRO A 248 5.71 -6.80 -12.93
C PRO A 248 7.22 -6.78 -12.71
N THR A 249 7.77 -7.76 -11.99
CA THR A 249 9.22 -7.81 -11.76
C THR A 249 9.96 -8.41 -12.96
N CYS A 250 9.30 -9.31 -13.69
CA CYS A 250 9.80 -10.00 -14.87
C CYS A 250 8.76 -10.00 -16.01
N ASP A 251 9.17 -10.44 -17.22
CA ASP A 251 8.24 -10.55 -18.35
C ASP A 251 7.39 -11.83 -18.24
N ASN A 252 6.42 -11.81 -17.32
CA ASN A 252 5.53 -12.91 -17.01
C ASN A 252 4.09 -12.64 -17.51
N PRO A 253 3.59 -13.41 -18.49
CA PRO A 253 2.22 -13.24 -18.99
C PRO A 253 1.12 -13.38 -17.92
N ALA A 254 1.28 -14.30 -16.96
CA ALA A 254 0.28 -14.53 -15.92
C ALA A 254 0.19 -13.33 -14.96
N GLU A 255 1.33 -12.74 -14.65
CA GLU A 255 1.41 -11.53 -13.83
C GLU A 255 0.84 -10.32 -14.58
N LEU A 256 1.16 -10.17 -15.86
CA LEU A 256 0.57 -9.15 -16.72
C LEU A 256 -0.97 -9.23 -16.72
N ASP A 257 -1.53 -10.42 -16.93
CA ASP A 257 -2.98 -10.62 -16.92
C ASP A 257 -3.60 -10.28 -15.55
N ALA A 258 -2.89 -10.59 -14.45
CA ALA A 258 -3.32 -10.23 -13.10
C ALA A 258 -3.32 -8.70 -12.88
N GLN A 259 -2.28 -7.98 -13.34
CA GLN A 259 -2.23 -6.51 -13.24
C GLN A 259 -3.29 -5.84 -14.10
N LEU A 260 -3.53 -6.32 -15.33
CA LEU A 260 -4.59 -5.83 -16.21
C LEU A 260 -5.99 -6.03 -15.61
N LEU A 261 -6.22 -7.19 -14.97
CA LEU A 261 -7.46 -7.46 -14.24
C LEU A 261 -7.62 -6.50 -13.05
N GLY A 262 -6.55 -6.28 -12.28
CA GLY A 262 -6.52 -5.34 -11.16
C GLY A 262 -6.92 -3.93 -11.60
N LEU A 263 -6.24 -3.38 -12.61
CA LEU A 263 -6.55 -2.06 -13.17
C LEU A 263 -7.99 -1.94 -13.67
N ALA A 264 -8.48 -2.95 -14.40
CA ALA A 264 -9.85 -2.95 -14.90
C ALA A 264 -10.87 -2.97 -13.75
N LYS A 265 -10.63 -3.76 -12.70
CA LYS A 265 -11.52 -3.78 -11.54
C LYS A 265 -11.50 -2.47 -10.75
N ILE A 266 -10.32 -1.85 -10.62
CA ILE A 266 -10.13 -0.61 -9.86
C ILE A 266 -10.70 0.61 -10.57
N LEU A 267 -10.60 0.69 -11.91
CA LEU A 267 -10.92 1.91 -12.68
C LEU A 267 -12.12 1.78 -13.61
N VAL A 268 -12.56 0.57 -13.95
CA VAL A 268 -13.66 0.35 -14.91
C VAL A 268 -14.84 -0.33 -14.23
N ASP A 269 -14.65 -1.51 -13.63
CA ASP A 269 -15.75 -2.25 -13.01
C ASP A 269 -16.26 -1.54 -11.72
N SER A 270 -15.43 -0.73 -11.09
CA SER A 270 -15.78 0.07 -9.91
C SER A 270 -16.62 1.31 -10.23
N LEU A 271 -16.74 1.72 -11.51
CA LEU A 271 -17.53 2.90 -11.89
C LEU A 271 -18.93 2.87 -11.31
N ASN A 272 -19.38 4.02 -10.81
CA ASN A 272 -20.64 4.14 -10.09
C ASN A 272 -21.81 4.43 -11.03
N ASP A 273 -22.26 3.40 -11.76
CA ASP A 273 -23.39 3.52 -12.70
C ASP A 273 -24.65 4.12 -12.07
N GLY A 274 -24.96 3.76 -10.83
CA GLY A 274 -26.14 4.28 -10.14
C GLY A 274 -26.04 5.79 -9.85
N ALA A 275 -24.84 6.30 -9.59
CA ALA A 275 -24.65 7.74 -9.44
C ALA A 275 -24.71 8.46 -10.79
N PHE A 276 -24.15 7.90 -11.85
CA PHE A 276 -24.30 8.47 -13.20
C PHE A 276 -25.77 8.53 -13.64
N ASP A 277 -26.56 7.49 -13.36
CA ASP A 277 -27.99 7.47 -13.66
C ASP A 277 -28.75 8.58 -12.93
N ALA A 278 -28.35 8.90 -11.70
CA ALA A 278 -28.93 10.01 -10.94
C ALA A 278 -28.53 11.40 -11.47
N GLN A 279 -27.36 11.52 -12.12
CA GLN A 279 -26.86 12.80 -12.64
C GLN A 279 -27.31 13.09 -14.08
N LEU A 280 -27.43 12.06 -14.93
CA LEU A 280 -27.68 12.22 -16.37
C LEU A 280 -29.17 12.27 -16.73
N GLY A 281 -30.07 11.90 -15.82
CA GLY A 281 -31.53 12.02 -15.95
C GLY A 281 -32.16 11.10 -17.01
N GLU A 282 -31.71 11.16 -18.25
CA GLU A 282 -32.07 10.25 -19.34
C GLU A 282 -31.04 9.13 -19.47
N ILE A 283 -31.50 7.88 -19.41
CA ILE A 283 -30.66 6.69 -19.63
C ILE A 283 -30.87 6.23 -21.06
N GLU A 284 -29.82 6.28 -21.89
CA GLU A 284 -29.88 5.73 -23.24
C GLU A 284 -29.93 4.19 -23.18
N ALA A 285 -30.80 3.59 -24.00
CA ALA A 285 -30.99 2.14 -24.01
C ALA A 285 -29.69 1.40 -24.41
N GLY A 286 -29.13 0.64 -23.49
CA GLY A 286 -27.90 -0.15 -23.72
C GLY A 286 -26.60 0.61 -23.46
N GLU A 287 -26.66 1.84 -22.94
CA GLU A 287 -25.48 2.62 -22.55
C GLU A 287 -24.75 1.95 -21.38
N ARG A 288 -23.46 1.66 -21.57
CA ARG A 288 -22.58 1.07 -20.54
C ARG A 288 -21.88 2.15 -19.72
N SER A 289 -21.28 1.78 -18.61
CA SER A 289 -20.57 2.66 -17.65
C SER A 289 -19.63 3.69 -18.29
N LEU A 290 -18.80 3.26 -19.26
CA LEU A 290 -17.89 4.17 -19.97
C LEU A 290 -18.60 5.14 -20.91
N GLY A 291 -19.77 4.78 -21.45
CA GLY A 291 -20.61 5.69 -22.21
C GLY A 291 -21.17 6.79 -21.31
N LYS A 292 -21.72 6.39 -20.17
CA LYS A 292 -22.27 7.30 -19.14
C LYS A 292 -21.21 8.28 -18.64
N LEU A 293 -20.01 7.78 -18.29
CA LEU A 293 -18.90 8.63 -17.88
C LEU A 293 -18.52 9.63 -18.99
N GLN A 294 -18.46 9.19 -20.25
CA GLN A 294 -18.13 10.08 -21.36
C GLN A 294 -19.16 11.21 -21.47
N ARG A 295 -20.46 10.86 -21.49
CA ARG A 295 -21.54 11.84 -21.58
C ARG A 295 -21.51 12.83 -20.41
N PHE A 296 -21.33 12.33 -19.19
CA PHE A 296 -21.18 13.16 -17.99
C PHE A 296 -20.04 14.17 -18.13
N LEU A 297 -18.86 13.73 -18.57
CA LEU A 297 -17.70 14.60 -18.74
C LEU A 297 -17.88 15.61 -19.88
N ASP A 298 -18.51 15.19 -20.99
CA ASP A 298 -18.78 16.04 -22.15
C ASP A 298 -19.81 17.13 -21.81
N GLU A 299 -20.88 16.81 -21.09
CA GLU A 299 -21.90 17.78 -20.62
C GLU A 299 -21.32 18.83 -19.65
N ARG A 300 -20.30 18.44 -18.88
CA ARG A 300 -19.57 19.32 -17.94
C ARG A 300 -18.39 20.04 -18.60
N GLY A 301 -18.19 19.88 -19.91
CA GLY A 301 -17.15 20.60 -20.67
C GLY A 301 -15.72 20.18 -20.33
N TYR A 302 -15.51 18.95 -19.85
CA TYR A 302 -14.17 18.47 -19.50
C TYR A 302 -13.29 18.28 -20.75
N LEU A 303 -12.24 19.09 -20.87
CA LEU A 303 -11.39 19.14 -22.06
C LEU A 303 -10.66 17.82 -22.37
N HIS A 304 -10.47 16.95 -21.38
CA HIS A 304 -9.67 15.73 -21.52
C HIS A 304 -10.51 14.45 -21.54
N ALA A 305 -11.85 14.54 -21.67
CA ALA A 305 -12.74 13.39 -21.67
C ALA A 305 -12.31 12.32 -22.68
N ALA A 306 -11.99 12.72 -23.93
CA ALA A 306 -11.57 11.79 -24.97
C ALA A 306 -10.28 11.01 -24.63
N ARG A 307 -9.30 11.68 -24.00
CA ARG A 307 -8.02 11.08 -23.55
C ARG A 307 -8.30 10.04 -22.47
N ASP A 308 -9.02 10.44 -21.43
CA ASP A 308 -9.24 9.63 -20.23
C ASP A 308 -10.11 8.41 -20.53
N LEU A 309 -11.15 8.58 -21.35
CA LEU A 309 -11.95 7.45 -21.84
C LEU A 309 -11.15 6.53 -22.76
N ALA A 310 -10.16 7.04 -23.51
CA ALA A 310 -9.30 6.19 -24.31
C ALA A 310 -8.45 5.26 -23.44
N THR A 311 -7.91 5.76 -22.32
CA THR A 311 -7.16 4.98 -21.32
C THR A 311 -8.02 3.88 -20.72
N LEU A 312 -9.22 4.21 -20.20
CA LEU A 312 -10.14 3.22 -19.64
C LEU A 312 -10.55 2.15 -20.66
N ARG A 313 -10.79 2.55 -21.92
CA ARG A 313 -11.06 1.62 -23.03
C ARG A 313 -9.84 0.74 -23.36
N THR A 314 -8.61 1.26 -23.26
CA THR A 314 -7.40 0.44 -23.43
C THR A 314 -7.39 -0.67 -22.39
N ILE A 315 -7.52 -0.30 -21.11
CA ILE A 315 -7.44 -1.22 -19.97
C ILE A 315 -8.52 -2.31 -20.12
N GLN A 316 -9.75 -1.92 -20.41
CA GLN A 316 -10.84 -2.87 -20.62
C GLN A 316 -10.60 -3.79 -21.83
N SER A 317 -10.11 -3.25 -22.95
CA SER A 317 -9.79 -4.02 -24.15
C SER A 317 -8.68 -5.04 -23.87
N LEU A 318 -7.59 -4.64 -23.22
CA LEU A 318 -6.49 -5.54 -22.87
C LEU A 318 -6.94 -6.65 -21.94
N ARG A 319 -7.72 -6.34 -20.89
CA ARG A 319 -8.29 -7.34 -19.97
C ARG A 319 -9.18 -8.36 -20.70
N SER A 320 -10.11 -7.89 -21.53
CA SER A 320 -11.08 -8.76 -22.22
C SER A 320 -10.48 -9.62 -23.33
N THR A 321 -9.34 -9.22 -23.90
CA THR A 321 -8.70 -9.92 -25.04
C THR A 321 -7.38 -10.60 -24.68
N GLY A 322 -6.86 -10.39 -23.46
CA GLY A 322 -5.62 -10.99 -22.95
C GLY A 322 -5.81 -12.40 -22.36
N ALA A 323 -6.82 -12.57 -21.48
CA ALA A 323 -6.98 -13.78 -20.67
C ALA A 323 -7.66 -14.98 -21.38
N ALA A 324 -8.32 -14.75 -22.52
CA ALA A 324 -9.07 -15.79 -23.24
C ALA A 324 -8.45 -16.07 -24.61
N HIS A 325 -7.83 -17.25 -24.77
CA HIS A 325 -7.38 -17.85 -26.03
C HIS A 325 -6.58 -16.92 -26.98
N GLY A 326 -5.26 -16.90 -26.81
CA GLY A 326 -4.31 -16.40 -27.81
C GLY A 326 -4.51 -14.93 -28.21
N ARG A 327 -3.98 -14.00 -27.38
CA ARG A 327 -3.81 -12.55 -27.64
C ARG A 327 -4.37 -12.09 -29.00
N GLY A 328 -5.68 -11.86 -29.04
CA GLY A 328 -6.40 -11.64 -30.28
C GLY A 328 -6.03 -10.34 -31.00
N SER A 329 -6.63 -10.11 -32.18
CA SER A 329 -6.42 -8.88 -32.96
C SER A 329 -6.74 -7.59 -32.18
N GLY A 330 -7.71 -7.66 -31.24
CA GLY A 330 -8.06 -6.57 -30.33
C GLY A 330 -6.94 -6.21 -29.35
N TYR A 331 -6.29 -7.22 -28.75
CA TYR A 331 -5.16 -7.05 -27.84
C TYR A 331 -3.99 -6.35 -28.56
N THR A 332 -3.62 -6.86 -29.74
CA THR A 332 -2.56 -6.29 -30.56
C THR A 332 -2.86 -4.86 -31.01
N LYS A 333 -4.12 -4.56 -31.37
CA LYS A 333 -4.53 -3.21 -31.75
C LYS A 333 -4.45 -2.22 -30.58
N ALA A 334 -4.85 -2.65 -29.38
CA ALA A 334 -4.77 -1.84 -28.17
C ALA A 334 -3.31 -1.50 -27.82
N LEU A 335 -2.40 -2.48 -27.87
CA LEU A 335 -0.97 -2.25 -27.64
C LEU A 335 -0.33 -1.35 -28.71
N LYS A 336 -0.64 -1.57 -30.00
CA LYS A 336 -0.12 -0.74 -31.10
C LYS A 336 -0.52 0.73 -30.96
N ARG A 337 -1.73 1.01 -30.47
CA ARG A 337 -2.18 2.40 -30.22
C ARG A 337 -1.26 3.11 -29.21
N LEU A 338 -0.73 2.38 -28.24
CA LEU A 338 0.18 2.90 -27.23
C LEU A 338 1.66 2.81 -27.65
N GLY A 339 1.98 2.25 -28.83
CA GLY A 339 3.37 1.96 -29.21
C GLY A 339 4.03 0.87 -28.34
N LEU A 340 3.21 0.01 -27.73
CA LEU A 340 3.65 -1.03 -26.78
C LEU A 340 3.63 -2.43 -27.40
N ASP A 341 3.58 -2.55 -28.73
CA ASP A 341 3.65 -3.85 -29.37
C ASP A 341 5.02 -4.49 -29.13
N ASN A 342 5.03 -5.79 -28.77
CA ASN A 342 6.24 -6.54 -28.41
C ASN A 342 7.06 -5.95 -27.26
N LYS A 343 6.48 -5.06 -26.45
CA LYS A 343 7.10 -4.59 -25.20
C LYS A 343 6.89 -5.62 -24.09
N PRO A 344 7.81 -5.71 -23.13
CA PRO A 344 7.69 -6.64 -22.01
C PRO A 344 6.59 -6.19 -21.04
N ALA A 345 6.12 -7.10 -20.20
CA ALA A 345 5.03 -6.86 -19.25
C ALA A 345 5.23 -5.59 -18.41
N GLN A 346 6.45 -5.32 -17.95
CA GLN A 346 6.79 -4.15 -17.15
C GLN A 346 6.46 -2.85 -17.89
N ALA A 347 6.94 -2.71 -19.13
CA ALA A 347 6.70 -1.51 -19.94
C ALA A 347 5.21 -1.31 -20.25
N ILE A 348 4.47 -2.40 -20.45
CA ILE A 348 3.01 -2.34 -20.69
C ILE A 348 2.30 -1.81 -19.43
N VAL A 349 2.55 -2.42 -18.28
CA VAL A 349 1.88 -2.05 -17.02
C VAL A 349 2.29 -0.64 -16.58
N THR A 350 3.57 -0.29 -16.66
CA THR A 350 4.06 1.07 -16.37
C THR A 350 3.31 2.11 -17.19
N ALA A 351 3.22 1.93 -18.51
CA ALA A 351 2.54 2.90 -19.37
C ALA A 351 1.06 3.06 -19.03
N LEU A 352 0.35 1.96 -18.75
CA LEU A 352 -1.06 2.00 -18.35
C LEU A 352 -1.25 2.68 -16.99
N ILE A 353 -0.35 2.43 -16.03
CA ILE A 353 -0.37 3.07 -14.73
C ILE A 353 -0.15 4.58 -14.88
N GLU A 354 0.83 5.01 -15.68
CA GLU A 354 1.12 6.43 -15.92
C GLU A 354 -0.05 7.16 -16.62
N GLU A 355 -0.67 6.53 -17.62
CA GLU A 355 -1.88 7.09 -18.24
C GLU A 355 -3.04 7.19 -17.23
N ALA A 356 -3.19 6.19 -16.35
CA ALA A 356 -4.21 6.22 -15.32
C ALA A 356 -3.93 7.29 -14.26
N ILE A 357 -2.67 7.50 -13.86
CA ILE A 357 -2.27 8.61 -12.98
C ILE A 357 -2.65 9.95 -13.62
N LEU A 358 -2.28 10.17 -14.88
CA LEU A 358 -2.60 11.41 -15.61
C LEU A 358 -4.10 11.68 -15.69
N MET A 359 -4.91 10.63 -15.90
CA MET A 359 -6.37 10.71 -15.86
C MET A 359 -6.86 11.08 -14.45
N LEU A 360 -6.41 10.37 -13.42
CA LEU A 360 -6.85 10.59 -12.03
C LEU A 360 -6.51 12.00 -11.56
N ASP A 361 -5.30 12.48 -11.82
CA ASP A 361 -4.89 13.84 -11.48
C ASP A 361 -5.69 14.88 -12.27
N GLY A 362 -5.90 14.67 -13.57
CA GLY A 362 -6.71 15.59 -14.39
C GLY A 362 -8.17 15.70 -13.92
N LEU A 363 -8.79 14.58 -13.56
CA LEU A 363 -10.14 14.57 -13.00
C LEU A 363 -10.18 15.15 -11.58
N ALA A 364 -9.14 14.93 -10.77
CA ALA A 364 -9.06 15.48 -9.41
C ALA A 364 -8.90 17.01 -9.43
N ASP A 365 -8.08 17.53 -10.34
CA ASP A 365 -7.85 18.96 -10.50
C ASP A 365 -9.11 19.67 -11.06
N ALA A 366 -9.89 18.99 -11.90
CA ALA A 366 -11.14 19.50 -12.44
C ALA A 366 -12.38 19.21 -11.57
N ALA A 367 -12.25 18.52 -10.43
CA ALA A 367 -13.40 18.00 -9.68
C ALA A 367 -14.40 19.09 -9.26
N ASP A 368 -13.91 20.23 -8.78
CA ASP A 368 -14.75 21.34 -8.35
C ASP A 368 -15.53 21.96 -9.54
N ASP A 369 -14.87 22.10 -10.70
CA ASP A 369 -15.49 22.63 -11.93
C ASP A 369 -16.53 21.65 -12.50
N LEU A 370 -16.24 20.34 -12.43
CA LEU A 370 -17.15 19.29 -12.88
C LEU A 370 -18.34 19.11 -11.94
N ALA A 371 -18.25 19.55 -10.67
CA ALA A 371 -19.36 19.56 -9.73
C ALA A 371 -20.34 20.71 -10.01
N ALA A 372 -19.85 21.85 -10.52
CA ALA A 372 -20.68 22.99 -10.87
C ALA A 372 -21.67 22.61 -12.00
N VAL A 373 -22.96 22.86 -11.78
CA VAL A 373 -23.99 22.70 -12.83
C VAL A 373 -23.70 23.76 -13.89
N PRO A 374 -23.61 23.42 -15.19
CA PRO A 374 -23.38 24.42 -16.22
C PRO A 374 -24.49 25.48 -16.12
N THR A 375 -24.10 26.71 -15.80
CA THR A 375 -24.97 27.89 -15.92
C THR A 375 -25.35 28.01 -17.38
N THR A 376 -26.63 27.77 -17.64
CA THR A 376 -27.28 27.85 -18.95
C THR A 376 -27.27 29.25 -19.54
#